data_AF-A0A9D8KC28-F1
#
_entry.id   AF-A0A9D8KC28-F1
#
_cell.length_a   1.000
_cell.length_b   1.000
_cell.length_c   1.000
_cell.angle_alpha   90.00
_cell.angle_beta   90.00
_cell.angle_gamma   90.00
#
_symmetry.space_group_name_H-M   'P 1'
#
loop_
_entity.id
_entity.type
_entity.pdbx_description
1 polymer ?
#
loop_
_entity_poly.entity_id
_entity_poly.type
_entity_poly.pdbx_seq_one_letter_code
_entity_poly.pdbx_strand_id
1 'polypeptide(L)'
;MMKRIVREGGFTLLELLVVVSIIAISTSIAVPTFISWAPKFRLNSAADNLEKNLMLARISAISQNSNVIVNFFESQRKYTVTYKDKTEIIELPEGTHFSGIGTSTLTFNKIGQADSNMEIKIYSDSNKLTDKKRKITVRAVTGIARVSRGW
;
A
#
# COMPACT_ATOMS: atom_id res chain seq x y z
N MET A 1 33.38 6.33 61.29
CA MET A 1 33.41 6.62 59.84
C MET A 1 31.96 6.73 59.37
N MET A 2 31.50 7.92 58.96
CA MET A 2 30.08 8.17 58.64
C MET A 2 29.94 8.39 57.13
N LYS A 3 29.20 7.51 56.46
CA LYS A 3 28.97 7.57 55.01
C LYS A 3 27.90 8.64 54.73
N ARG A 4 28.31 9.75 54.09
CA ARG A 4 27.42 10.85 53.72
C ARG A 4 26.48 10.37 52.61
N ILE A 5 25.17 10.36 52.89
CA ILE A 5 24.15 10.10 51.87
C ILE A 5 24.05 11.36 51.00
N VAL A 6 24.45 11.26 49.74
CA VAL A 6 24.24 12.29 48.73
C VAL A 6 22.77 12.22 48.33
N ARG A 7 22.00 13.28 48.57
CA ARG A 7 20.62 13.39 48.05
C ARG A 7 20.71 13.68 46.55
N GLU A 8 20.23 12.76 45.73
CA GLU A 8 20.00 13.04 44.31
C GLU A 8 18.89 14.09 44.19
N GLY A 9 19.13 15.16 43.44
CA GLY A 9 18.18 16.26 43.27
C GLY A 9 16.97 15.83 42.43
N GLY A 10 15.78 16.30 42.81
CA GLY A 10 14.55 16.15 42.02
C GLY A 10 14.31 17.34 41.08
N PHE A 11 13.45 17.16 40.08
CA PHE A 11 13.03 18.22 39.16
C PHE A 11 12.20 19.30 39.87
N THR A 12 12.41 20.55 39.49
CA THR A 12 11.58 21.68 39.91
C THR A 12 10.28 21.74 39.09
N LEU A 13 9.24 22.35 39.66
CA LEU A 13 7.97 22.57 38.95
C LEU A 13 8.17 23.40 37.67
N LEU A 14 9.08 24.37 37.72
CA LEU A 14 9.41 25.21 36.58
C LEU A 14 10.06 24.41 35.44
N GLU A 15 10.99 23.52 35.75
CA GLU A 15 11.62 22.65 34.74
C GLU A 15 10.59 21.76 34.03
N LEU A 16 9.64 21.20 34.78
CA LEU A 16 8.55 20.41 34.20
C LEU A 16 7.69 21.26 33.25
N LEU A 17 7.34 22.49 33.65
CA LEU A 17 6.54 23.40 32.82
C LEU A 17 7.24 23.76 31.51
N VAL A 18 8.55 24.01 31.56
CA VAL A 18 9.35 24.30 30.37
C VAL A 18 9.39 23.08 29.44
N VAL A 19 9.64 21.88 29.98
CA VAL A 19 9.67 20.64 29.17
C VAL A 19 8.32 20.36 28.50
N VAL A 20 7.21 20.46 29.24
CA VAL A 20 5.87 20.25 28.68
C VAL A 20 5.55 21.29 27.60
N SER A 21 5.96 22.54 27.81
CA SER A 21 5.77 23.61 26.83
C SER A 21 6.54 23.34 25.52
N ILE A 22 7.79 22.87 25.61
CA ILE A 22 8.59 22.47 24.44
C ILE A 22 7.95 21.29 23.70
N ILE A 23 7.47 20.28 24.43
CA ILE A 23 6.79 19.11 23.84
C ILE A 23 5.50 19.55 23.14
N ALA A 24 4.70 20.43 23.76
CA ALA A 24 3.45 20.92 23.20
C ALA A 24 3.67 21.67 21.86
N ILE A 25 4.68 22.55 21.81
CA ILE A 25 5.04 23.27 20.58
C ILE A 25 5.54 22.29 19.52
N SER A 26 6.41 21.36 19.89
CA SER A 26 7.00 20.40 18.94
C SER A 26 5.96 19.44 18.36
N THR A 27 5.05 18.91 19.19
CA THR A 27 4.00 17.99 18.76
C THR A 27 2.97 18.68 17.86
N SER A 28 2.68 19.97 18.09
CA SER A 28 1.79 20.77 17.22
C SER A 28 2.25 20.79 15.75
N ILE A 29 3.56 20.77 15.51
CA ILE A 29 4.15 20.75 14.16
C ILE A 29 4.30 19.31 13.63
N ALA A 30 4.72 18.39 14.49
CA ALA A 30 5.04 17.02 14.09
C ALA A 30 3.79 16.18 13.74
N VAL A 31 2.72 16.29 14.54
CA VAL A 31 1.50 15.48 14.39
C VAL A 31 0.80 15.65 13.02
N PRO A 32 0.48 16.87 12.54
CA PRO A 32 -0.21 17.02 11.25
C PRO A 32 0.65 16.51 10.08
N THR A 33 1.96 16.66 10.18
CA THR A 33 2.91 16.17 9.17
C THR A 33 2.84 14.64 9.06
N PHE A 34 2.83 13.95 10.20
CA PHE A 34 2.77 12.48 10.25
C PHE A 34 1.46 11.93 9.66
N ILE A 35 0.31 12.56 10.00
CA ILE A 35 -1.01 12.18 9.48
C ILE A 35 -1.03 12.29 7.94
N SER A 36 -0.39 13.30 7.36
CA SER A 36 -0.36 13.49 5.90
C SER A 36 0.47 12.46 5.14
N TRP A 37 1.33 11.69 5.82
CA TRP A 37 2.22 10.70 5.19
C TRP A 37 1.61 9.30 5.16
N ALA A 38 0.78 8.96 6.13
CA ALA A 38 0.17 7.63 6.23
C ALA A 38 -0.62 7.21 4.96
N PRO A 39 -1.48 8.05 4.35
CA PRO A 39 -2.20 7.66 3.13
C PRO A 39 -1.26 7.42 1.93
N LYS A 40 -0.20 8.22 1.81
CA LYS A 40 0.82 8.07 0.75
C LYS A 40 1.55 6.74 0.86
N PHE A 41 1.90 6.34 2.09
CA PHE A 41 2.57 5.09 2.35
C PHE A 41 1.67 3.90 2.00
N ARG A 42 0.40 3.93 2.43
CA ARG A 42 -0.60 2.90 2.12
C ARG A 42 -0.84 2.76 0.62
N LEU A 43 -0.97 3.88 -0.10
CA LEU A 43 -1.13 3.90 -1.56
C LEU A 43 0.05 3.26 -2.30
N ASN A 44 1.27 3.66 -1.92
CA ASN A 44 2.47 3.08 -2.52
C ASN A 44 2.57 1.59 -2.21
N SER A 45 2.36 1.20 -0.95
CA SER A 45 2.37 -0.22 -0.56
C SER A 45 1.32 -1.03 -1.31
N ALA A 46 0.11 -0.50 -1.50
CA ALA A 46 -0.96 -1.17 -2.24
C ALA A 46 -0.56 -1.38 -3.72
N ALA A 47 0.00 -0.36 -4.36
CA ALA A 47 0.43 -0.44 -5.75
C ALA A 47 1.61 -1.40 -5.93
N ASP A 48 2.64 -1.30 -5.07
CA ASP A 48 3.82 -2.14 -5.12
C ASP A 48 3.47 -3.61 -4.82
N ASN A 49 2.56 -3.87 -3.87
CA ASN A 49 2.09 -5.22 -3.57
C ASN A 49 1.29 -5.81 -4.74
N LEU A 50 0.44 -5.00 -5.39
CA LEU A 50 -0.30 -5.46 -6.56
C LEU A 50 0.65 -5.82 -7.72
N GLU A 51 1.63 -4.97 -8.02
CA GLU A 51 2.62 -5.26 -9.06
C GLU A 51 3.38 -6.56 -8.78
N LYS A 52 3.85 -6.75 -7.54
CA LYS A 52 4.51 -7.99 -7.11
C LYS A 52 3.59 -9.19 -7.27
N ASN A 53 2.34 -9.09 -6.84
CA ASN A 53 1.38 -10.20 -6.94
C ASN A 53 1.03 -10.55 -8.39
N LEU A 54 0.96 -9.56 -9.29
CA LEU A 54 0.80 -9.79 -10.72
C LEU A 54 2.02 -10.47 -11.34
N MET A 55 3.23 -10.03 -10.95
CA MET A 55 4.47 -10.68 -11.39
C MET A 55 4.57 -12.12 -10.87
N LEU A 56 4.19 -12.37 -9.62
CA LEU A 56 4.13 -13.71 -9.02
C LEU A 56 3.08 -14.58 -9.70
N ALA A 57 1.89 -14.04 -10.00
CA ALA A 57 0.85 -14.74 -10.76
C ALA A 57 1.37 -15.17 -12.14
N ARG A 58 2.05 -14.28 -12.85
CA ARG A 58 2.70 -14.57 -14.13
C ARG A 58 3.76 -15.68 -14.02
N ILE A 59 4.67 -15.57 -13.05
CA ILE A 59 5.72 -16.58 -12.82
C ILE A 59 5.11 -17.92 -12.42
N SER A 60 4.03 -17.90 -11.64
CA SER A 60 3.30 -19.10 -11.23
C SER A 60 2.62 -19.77 -12.42
N ALA A 61 2.05 -19.00 -13.35
CA ALA A 61 1.44 -19.54 -14.56
C ALA A 61 2.46 -20.30 -15.42
N ILE A 62 3.66 -19.74 -15.56
CA ILE A 62 4.78 -20.36 -16.29
C ILE A 62 5.27 -21.61 -15.57
N SER A 63 5.61 -21.49 -14.27
CA SER A 63 6.22 -22.59 -13.50
C SER A 63 5.28 -23.77 -13.29
N GLN A 64 3.98 -23.53 -13.11
CA GLN A 64 2.97 -24.58 -12.92
C GLN A 64 2.40 -25.09 -14.25
N ASN A 65 2.82 -24.52 -15.39
CA ASN A 65 2.29 -24.83 -16.72
C ASN A 65 0.75 -24.80 -16.76
N SER A 66 0.16 -23.82 -16.05
CA SER A 66 -1.28 -23.65 -15.87
C SER A 66 -1.65 -22.18 -16.00
N ASN A 67 -2.88 -21.89 -16.43
CA ASN A 67 -3.35 -20.51 -16.44
C ASN A 67 -3.58 -20.04 -15.00
N VAL A 68 -3.23 -18.79 -14.72
CA VAL A 68 -3.51 -18.12 -13.44
C VAL A 68 -4.45 -16.96 -13.71
N ILE A 69 -5.53 -16.87 -12.94
CA ILE A 69 -6.60 -15.89 -13.16
C ILE A 69 -6.59 -14.90 -12.01
N VAL A 70 -6.59 -13.60 -12.34
CA VAL A 70 -6.68 -12.51 -11.37
C VAL A 70 -8.00 -11.80 -11.54
N ASN A 71 -8.86 -11.82 -10.52
CA ASN A 71 -10.14 -11.11 -10.54
C ASN A 71 -10.13 -9.92 -9.59
N PHE A 72 -10.61 -8.77 -10.04
CA PHE A 72 -10.65 -7.52 -9.32
C PHE A 72 -12.10 -7.17 -8.95
N PHE A 73 -12.31 -6.81 -7.69
CA PHE A 73 -13.61 -6.43 -7.16
C PHE A 73 -13.54 -5.00 -6.64
N GLU A 74 -13.86 -4.03 -7.50
CA GLU A 74 -13.74 -2.59 -7.19
C GLU A 74 -14.56 -2.19 -5.96
N SER A 75 -15.83 -2.63 -5.89
CA SER A 75 -16.73 -2.33 -4.76
C SER A 75 -16.29 -2.98 -3.43
N GLN A 76 -15.62 -4.12 -3.51
CA GLN A 76 -15.18 -4.89 -2.34
C GLN A 76 -13.73 -4.60 -1.94
N ARG A 77 -13.05 -3.69 -2.64
CA ARG A 77 -11.65 -3.28 -2.38
C ARG A 77 -10.69 -4.46 -2.30
N LYS A 78 -10.92 -5.50 -3.11
CA LYS A 78 -10.12 -6.71 -3.08
C LYS A 78 -9.88 -7.25 -4.48
N TYR A 79 -8.88 -8.10 -4.60
CA TYR A 79 -8.67 -8.91 -5.78
C TYR A 79 -8.31 -10.33 -5.34
N THR A 80 -8.48 -11.26 -6.26
CA THR A 80 -8.18 -12.67 -6.04
C THR A 80 -7.19 -13.14 -7.07
N VAL A 81 -6.28 -14.03 -6.66
CA VAL A 81 -5.36 -14.72 -7.55
C VAL A 81 -5.65 -16.20 -7.44
N THR A 82 -6.23 -16.76 -8.50
CA THR A 82 -6.58 -18.17 -8.61
C THR A 82 -5.47 -18.89 -9.36
N TYR A 83 -4.70 -19.68 -8.62
CA TYR A 83 -3.70 -20.61 -9.13
C TYR A 83 -4.35 -21.97 -9.40
N LYS A 84 -3.57 -22.95 -9.86
CA LYS A 84 -4.08 -24.30 -10.16
C LYS A 84 -4.72 -24.96 -8.93
N ASP A 85 -4.08 -24.84 -7.77
CA ASP A 85 -4.44 -25.61 -6.56
C ASP A 85 -4.96 -24.74 -5.42
N LYS A 86 -4.88 -23.40 -5.54
CA LYS A 86 -5.24 -22.46 -4.48
C LYS A 86 -5.78 -21.15 -5.03
N THR A 87 -6.60 -20.47 -4.24
CA THR A 87 -7.03 -19.09 -4.47
C THR A 87 -6.61 -18.23 -3.30
N GLU A 88 -5.88 -17.15 -3.59
CA GLU A 88 -5.51 -16.15 -2.60
C GLU A 88 -6.42 -14.94 -2.74
N ILE A 89 -6.96 -14.46 -1.62
CA ILE A 89 -7.75 -13.23 -1.55
C ILE A 89 -6.87 -12.15 -0.96
N ILE A 90 -6.70 -11.04 -1.68
CA ILE A 90 -5.90 -9.90 -1.25
C ILE A 90 -6.79 -8.68 -1.15
N GLU A 91 -6.85 -8.12 0.05
CA GLU A 91 -7.56 -6.88 0.33
C GLU A 91 -6.62 -5.69 0.18
N LEU A 92 -7.14 -4.61 -0.39
CA LEU A 92 -6.44 -3.33 -0.41
C LEU A 92 -6.37 -2.76 1.02
N PRO A 93 -5.25 -2.12 1.41
CA PRO A 93 -5.18 -1.38 2.66
C PRO A 93 -6.35 -0.41 2.81
N GLU A 94 -6.85 -0.21 4.02
CA GLU A 94 -7.97 0.73 4.21
C GLU A 94 -7.61 2.14 3.69
N GLY A 95 -8.63 2.94 3.37
CA GLY A 95 -8.42 4.20 2.66
C GLY A 95 -7.91 4.06 1.21
N THR A 96 -7.55 2.88 0.70
CA THR A 96 -7.22 2.71 -0.74
C THR A 96 -8.29 2.00 -1.56
N HIS A 97 -8.56 2.49 -2.77
CA HIS A 97 -9.64 2.01 -3.63
C HIS A 97 -9.17 1.78 -5.06
N PHE A 98 -9.76 0.80 -5.73
CA PHE A 98 -9.67 0.68 -7.18
C PHE A 98 -10.58 1.72 -7.85
N SER A 99 -10.24 2.17 -9.05
CA SER A 99 -11.23 2.83 -9.92
C SER A 99 -10.96 2.62 -11.41
N GLY A 100 -12.04 2.52 -12.19
CA GLY A 100 -11.95 2.50 -13.65
C GLY A 100 -11.34 1.22 -14.19
N ILE A 101 -11.59 0.10 -13.50
CA ILE A 101 -11.20 -1.22 -13.98
C ILE A 101 -12.17 -1.61 -15.10
N GLY A 102 -11.72 -1.54 -16.36
CA GLY A 102 -12.57 -1.84 -17.53
C GLY A 102 -12.95 -3.32 -17.62
N THR A 103 -11.96 -4.21 -17.52
CA THR A 103 -12.15 -5.67 -17.44
C THR A 103 -11.80 -6.11 -16.03
N SER A 104 -12.71 -6.76 -15.31
CA SER A 104 -12.48 -7.19 -13.92
C SER A 104 -11.57 -8.41 -13.81
N THR A 105 -11.15 -9.01 -14.91
CA THR A 105 -10.42 -10.28 -14.93
C THR A 105 -9.21 -10.16 -15.85
N LEU A 106 -8.09 -10.67 -15.38
CA LEU A 106 -6.82 -10.76 -16.10
C LEU A 106 -6.32 -12.20 -16.01
N THR A 107 -6.07 -12.83 -17.16
CA THR A 107 -5.57 -14.19 -17.22
C THR A 107 -4.14 -14.21 -17.71
N PHE A 108 -3.24 -14.79 -16.90
CA PHE A 108 -1.91 -15.15 -17.35
C PHE A 108 -1.90 -16.58 -17.89
N ASN A 109 -1.46 -16.75 -19.13
CA ASN A 109 -1.32 -18.06 -19.73
C ASN A 109 0.00 -18.74 -19.31
N LYS A 110 0.17 -20.00 -19.72
CA LYS A 110 1.33 -20.86 -19.41
C LYS A 110 2.68 -20.33 -19.90
N ILE A 111 2.68 -19.31 -20.76
CA ILE A 111 3.90 -18.65 -21.28
C ILE A 111 4.05 -17.22 -20.73
N GLY A 112 3.23 -16.83 -19.75
CA GLY A 112 3.32 -15.57 -19.03
C GLY A 112 2.79 -14.36 -19.80
N GLN A 113 2.02 -14.57 -20.86
CA GLN A 113 1.29 -13.50 -21.53
C GLN A 113 -0.04 -13.26 -20.82
N ALA A 114 -0.48 -12.01 -20.81
CA ALA A 114 -1.81 -11.63 -20.38
C ALA A 114 -2.79 -11.73 -21.55
N ASP A 115 -4.04 -12.10 -21.25
CA ASP A 115 -5.14 -12.15 -22.23
C ASP A 115 -5.49 -10.77 -22.81
N SER A 116 -5.28 -9.68 -22.07
CA SER A 116 -5.63 -8.33 -22.49
C SER A 116 -4.69 -7.26 -21.93
N ASN A 117 -4.70 -6.07 -22.56
CA ASN A 117 -4.06 -4.88 -21.98
C ASN A 117 -4.98 -4.38 -20.87
N MET A 118 -4.45 -4.24 -19.67
CA MET A 118 -5.24 -3.84 -18.51
C MET A 118 -4.62 -2.63 -17.83
N GLU A 119 -5.45 -1.64 -17.53
CA GLU A 119 -5.08 -0.49 -16.70
C GLU A 119 -5.84 -0.56 -15.39
N ILE A 120 -5.11 -0.61 -14.28
CA ILE A 120 -5.64 -0.65 -12.92
C ILE A 120 -5.22 0.63 -12.22
N LYS A 121 -6.17 1.42 -11.75
CA LYS A 121 -5.89 2.66 -11.03
C LYS A 121 -6.21 2.46 -9.55
N ILE A 122 -5.31 2.90 -8.69
CA ILE A 122 -5.45 2.87 -7.24
C ILE A 122 -5.39 4.31 -6.72
N TYR A 123 -6.29 4.61 -5.78
CA TYR A 123 -6.50 5.92 -5.16
C TYR A 123 -6.47 5.76 -3.64
N SER A 124 -6.18 6.84 -2.93
CA SER A 124 -6.04 6.92 -1.48
C SER A 124 -7.06 7.89 -0.89
N ASP A 125 -8.28 7.43 -0.65
CA ASP A 125 -9.46 8.17 -0.18
C ASP A 125 -10.38 8.62 -1.33
N SER A 126 -11.67 8.69 -1.03
CA SER A 126 -12.77 8.68 -2.01
C SER A 126 -12.90 9.98 -2.81
N ASN A 127 -12.18 11.05 -2.45
CA ASN A 127 -12.32 12.33 -3.12
C ASN A 127 -11.40 12.43 -4.35
N LYS A 128 -11.95 12.04 -5.51
CA LYS A 128 -11.28 11.93 -6.82
C LYS A 128 -10.52 13.18 -7.30
N LEU A 129 -10.74 14.34 -6.66
CA LEU A 129 -10.29 15.67 -7.09
C LEU A 129 -9.01 16.18 -6.41
N THR A 130 -8.71 15.76 -5.17
CA THR A 130 -7.55 16.26 -4.39
C THR A 130 -6.53 15.16 -4.11
N ASP A 131 -6.89 13.93 -4.45
CA ASP A 131 -6.22 12.75 -3.96
C ASP A 131 -5.06 12.29 -4.83
N LYS A 132 -4.02 11.74 -4.18
CA LYS A 132 -2.82 11.19 -4.81
C LYS A 132 -3.14 9.84 -5.46
N LYS A 133 -2.63 9.65 -6.67
CA LYS A 133 -3.03 8.54 -7.55
C LYS A 133 -1.82 7.67 -7.92
N ARG A 134 -2.08 6.37 -8.10
CA ARG A 134 -1.15 5.40 -8.70
C ARG A 134 -1.86 4.67 -9.83
N LYS A 135 -1.11 4.38 -10.89
CA LYS A 135 -1.60 3.67 -12.06
C LYS A 135 -0.72 2.46 -12.30
N ILE A 136 -1.32 1.31 -12.50
CA ILE A 136 -0.62 0.09 -12.90
C ILE A 136 -1.12 -0.29 -14.29
N THR A 137 -0.20 -0.56 -15.20
CA THR A 137 -0.54 -0.99 -16.55
C THR A 137 0.08 -2.35 -16.80
N VAL A 138 -0.74 -3.30 -17.25
CA VAL A 138 -0.35 -4.63 -17.70
C VAL A 138 -0.49 -4.69 -19.21
N ARG A 139 0.52 -5.21 -19.90
CA ARG A 139 0.50 -5.37 -21.36
C ARG A 139 0.22 -6.83 -21.76
N ALA A 140 -0.82 -7.06 -22.55
CA ALA A 140 -1.29 -8.37 -23.05
C ALA A 140 -0.14 -9.27 -23.52
N VAL A 141 0.66 -8.80 -24.46
CA VAL A 141 1.67 -9.64 -25.13
C VAL A 141 2.85 -10.02 -24.22
N THR A 142 3.18 -9.21 -23.23
CA THR A 142 4.33 -9.47 -22.35
C THR A 142 3.94 -10.00 -20.97
N GLY A 143 2.69 -9.75 -20.56
CA GLY A 143 2.20 -9.94 -19.20
C GLY A 143 2.92 -9.10 -18.14
N ILE A 144 3.81 -8.18 -18.53
CA ILE A 144 4.57 -7.38 -17.58
C ILE A 144 3.65 -6.30 -17.02
N ALA A 145 3.47 -6.32 -15.69
CA ALA A 145 2.88 -5.24 -14.93
C ALA A 145 3.93 -4.16 -14.66
N ARG A 146 3.54 -2.89 -14.77
CA ARG A 146 4.37 -1.75 -14.38
C ARG A 146 3.57 -0.74 -13.59
N VAL A 147 4.10 -0.28 -12.47
CA VAL A 147 3.58 0.89 -11.74
C VAL A 147 4.07 2.18 -12.41
N SER A 148 3.15 3.11 -12.64
CA SER A 148 3.41 4.49 -13.05
C SER A 148 2.91 5.47 -11.98
N ARG A 149 3.67 6.54 -11.78
CA ARG A 149 3.41 7.58 -10.78
C ARG A 149 2.96 8.87 -11.48
N GLY A 150 1.84 9.43 -11.00
CA GLY A 150 1.37 10.75 -11.40
C GLY A 150 0.70 10.76 -12.78
N TRP A 151 -0.58 11.12 -12.79
CA TRP A 151 -1.36 11.44 -13.97
C TRP A 151 -2.47 12.41 -13.55
#